data_AF-A0A1C0Z1V5-F1
#
_entry.id   AF-A0A1C0Z1V5-F1
#
_cell.length_a   1.000
_cell.length_b   1.000
_cell.length_c   1.000
_cell.angle_alpha   90.00
_cell.angle_beta   90.00
_cell.angle_gamma   90.00
#
_symmetry.space_group_name_H-M   'P 1'
#
loop_
_entity.id
_entity.type
_entity.pdbx_description
1 polymer ?
#
loop_
_entity_poly.entity_id
_entity_poly.type
_entity_poly.pdbx_seq_one_letter_code
_entity_poly.pdbx_strand_id
1 'polypeptide(L)'
;MHLHAGYYEANYDLEGIFFKQKDEEIWCLFFQNDFYKLPLKNHFDEYDENFGYLVRKYNIQNDDLTEEIANTLFKGFLLEEGLIK
;
A
#
# COMPACT_ATOMS: atom_id res chain seq x y z
N MET A 1 14.73 -3.07 0.52
CA MET A 1 13.86 -4.20 0.13
C MET A 1 12.51 -3.61 -0.21
N HIS A 2 11.86 -4.09 -1.27
CA HIS A 2 10.50 -3.72 -1.59
C HIS A 2 9.67 -4.96 -1.89
N LEU A 3 8.36 -4.84 -1.75
CA LEU A 3 7.42 -5.91 -2.02
C LEU A 3 6.15 -5.32 -2.62
N HIS A 4 5.68 -5.90 -3.72
CA HIS A 4 4.40 -5.53 -4.31
C HIS A 4 3.27 -6.16 -3.52
N ALA A 5 2.16 -5.42 -3.39
CA ALA A 5 0.91 -5.91 -2.84
C ALA A 5 -0.19 -5.67 -3.85
N GLY A 6 -0.94 -6.71 -4.17
CA GLY A 6 -1.97 -6.69 -5.21
C GLY A 6 -3.37 -6.97 -4.65
N TYR A 7 -4.36 -6.39 -5.30
CA TYR A 7 -5.76 -6.75 -5.14
C TYR A 7 -6.42 -6.93 -6.51
N TYR A 8 -6.65 -8.19 -6.88
CA TYR A 8 -7.10 -8.61 -8.22
C TYR A 8 -8.49 -9.29 -8.21
N GLU A 9 -9.26 -9.08 -7.15
CA GLU A 9 -10.60 -9.66 -7.00
C GLU A 9 -11.67 -8.69 -7.54
N ALA A 10 -12.89 -9.18 -7.80
CA ALA A 10 -14.07 -8.36 -8.12
C ALA A 10 -13.89 -7.32 -9.26
N ASN A 11 -13.08 -7.66 -10.27
CA ASN A 11 -12.68 -6.81 -11.41
C ASN A 11 -11.80 -5.60 -11.05
N TYR A 12 -11.21 -5.59 -9.87
CA TYR A 12 -10.14 -4.66 -9.54
C TYR A 12 -8.81 -5.20 -10.05
N ASP A 13 -7.92 -4.27 -10.39
CA ASP A 13 -6.52 -4.52 -10.72
C ASP A 13 -5.70 -3.40 -10.08
N LEU A 14 -5.58 -3.48 -8.75
CA LEU A 14 -4.96 -2.45 -7.92
C LEU A 14 -3.67 -2.98 -7.32
N GLU A 15 -2.63 -2.16 -7.36
CA GLU A 15 -1.33 -2.47 -6.77
C GLU A 15 -0.85 -1.35 -5.86
N GLY A 16 -0.25 -1.76 -4.75
CA GLY A 16 0.55 -0.93 -3.87
C GLY A 16 1.96 -1.50 -3.75
N ILE A 17 2.89 -0.69 -3.27
CA ILE A 17 4.28 -1.11 -3.04
C ILE A 17 4.70 -0.80 -1.62
N PHE A 18 5.27 -1.81 -0.97
CA PHE A 18 5.87 -1.69 0.34
C PHE A 18 7.37 -1.48 0.22
N PHE A 19 7.91 -0.49 0.92
CA PHE A 19 9.36 -0.31 1.10
C PHE A 19 9.73 -0.49 2.56
N LYS A 20 10.74 -1.32 2.84
CA LYS A 20 11.33 -1.45 4.18
C LYS A 20 12.25 -0.26 4.43
N GLN A 21 12.01 0.46 5.53
CA GLN A 21 12.90 1.51 5.99
C GLN A 21 14.23 0.88 6.42
N LYS A 22 15.34 1.54 6.07
CA LYS A 22 16.68 1.03 6.37
C LYS A 22 16.89 1.02 7.88
N ASP A 23 17.42 -0.09 8.40
CA ASP A 23 17.77 -0.29 9.82
C ASP A 23 16.57 -0.20 10.80
N GLU A 24 15.33 -0.27 10.30
CA GLU A 24 14.10 -0.23 11.09
C GLU A 24 13.15 -1.37 10.69
N GLU A 25 12.30 -1.80 11.62
CA GLU A 25 11.22 -2.77 11.36
C GLU A 25 9.94 -2.11 10.84
N ILE A 26 10.12 -1.01 10.10
CA ILE A 26 9.03 -0.23 9.52
C ILE A 26 8.93 -0.49 8.02
N TRP A 27 7.72 -0.83 7.59
CA TRP A 27 7.33 -0.94 6.20
C TRP A 27 6.37 0.17 5.81
N CYS A 28 6.74 0.93 4.79
CA CYS A 28 5.95 2.04 4.25
C CYS A 28 5.16 1.56 3.04
N LEU A 29 3.83 1.68 3.09
CA LEU A 29 2.95 1.39 1.96
C LEU A 29 2.76 2.65 1.11
N PHE A 30 3.06 2.51 -0.17
CA PHE A 30 2.84 3.52 -1.18
C PHE A 30 1.74 3.08 -2.14
N PHE A 31 0.94 4.05 -2.59
CA PHE A 31 -0.14 3.83 -3.54
C PHE A 31 -0.13 4.92 -4.61
N GLN A 32 0.04 4.51 -5.87
CA GLN A 32 0.08 5.42 -7.02
C GLN A 32 -1.33 5.65 -7.57
N ASN A 33 -2.10 6.52 -6.91
CA ASN A 33 -3.48 6.76 -7.30
C ASN A 33 -3.63 7.67 -8.54
N ASP A 34 -2.56 8.31 -9.03
CA ASP A 34 -2.67 9.13 -10.26
C ASP A 34 -2.99 8.28 -11.51
N PHE A 35 -2.56 7.02 -11.50
CA PHE A 35 -2.91 6.05 -12.54
C PHE A 35 -4.38 5.62 -12.44
N TYR A 36 -4.83 5.28 -11.23
CA TYR A 36 -6.18 4.72 -11.00
C TYR A 36 -7.29 5.78 -10.93
N LYS A 37 -6.94 7.03 -10.54
CA LYS A 37 -7.85 8.17 -10.37
C LYS A 37 -9.04 7.89 -9.46
N LEU A 38 -8.82 7.12 -8.40
CA LEU A 38 -9.87 6.76 -7.46
C LEU A 38 -10.08 7.86 -6.41
N PRO A 39 -11.31 8.04 -5.90
CA PRO A 39 -11.57 9.03 -4.85
C PRO A 39 -11.06 8.51 -3.50
N LEU A 40 -9.90 8.98 -3.07
CA LEU A 40 -9.39 8.72 -1.72
C LEU A 40 -10.24 9.46 -0.69
N LYS A 41 -10.59 8.78 0.40
CA LYS A 41 -11.39 9.36 1.48
C LYS A 41 -10.55 10.34 2.31
N ASN A 42 -9.30 9.98 2.58
CA ASN A 42 -8.35 10.82 3.28
C ASN A 42 -7.44 11.58 2.30
N HIS A 43 -6.91 12.72 2.76
CA HIS A 43 -5.86 13.42 2.05
C HIS A 43 -4.50 12.80 2.38
N PHE A 44 -3.70 12.55 1.35
CA PHE A 44 -2.33 12.07 1.47
C PHE A 44 -1.43 13.03 0.70
N ASP A 45 -0.31 13.39 1.31
CA ASP A 45 0.72 14.15 0.61
C ASP A 45 1.43 13.23 -0.40
N GLU A 46 1.64 13.75 -1.60
CA GLU A 46 2.48 13.07 -2.59
C GLU A 46 3.90 12.98 -2.03
N TYR A 47 4.43 11.76 -1.97
CA TYR A 47 5.76 11.52 -1.44
C TYR A 47 6.81 11.58 -2.54
N ASP A 48 6.52 10.94 -3.68
CA ASP A 48 7.41 10.86 -4.83
C ASP A 48 6.58 10.63 -6.10
N GLU A 49 6.94 11.29 -7.20
CA GLU A 49 6.23 11.22 -8.48
C GLU A 49 6.16 9.78 -9.06
N ASN A 50 7.11 8.91 -8.71
CA ASN A 50 7.18 7.54 -9.20
C ASN A 50 6.42 6.55 -8.31
N PHE A 51 6.33 6.82 -7.01
CA PHE A 51 5.73 5.90 -6.02
C PHE A 51 4.37 6.38 -5.51
N GLY A 52 4.00 7.63 -5.79
CA GLY A 52 2.74 8.24 -5.40
C GLY A 52 2.69 8.62 -3.92
N TYR A 53 1.59 8.25 -3.27
CA TYR A 53 1.28 8.68 -1.91
C TYR A 53 1.84 7.69 -0.89
N LEU A 54 2.48 8.20 0.17
CA LEU A 54 2.77 7.40 1.36
C LEU A 54 1.49 7.28 2.20
N VAL A 55 0.79 6.15 2.10
CA VAL A 55 -0.55 6.02 2.68
C VAL A 55 -0.54 5.40 4.08
N ARG A 56 0.42 4.52 4.39
CA ARG A 56 0.52 3.86 5.71
C ARG A 56 1.96 3.51 6.07
N LYS A 57 2.21 3.37 7.36
CA LYS A 57 3.44 2.79 7.93
C LYS A 57 3.05 1.66 8.87
N TYR A 58 3.70 0.50 8.73
CA TYR A 58 3.46 -0.68 9.54
C TYR A 58 4.76 -1.04 10.28
N ASN A 59 4.65 -1.27 11.59
CA ASN A 59 5.76 -1.83 12.37
C ASN A 59 5.56 -3.35 12.44
N ILE A 60 6.39 -4.10 11.72
CA ILE A 60 6.27 -5.55 11.57
C ILE A 60 7.55 -6.16 12.13
N GLN A 61 7.47 -6.69 13.35
CA GLN A 61 8.62 -7.25 14.06
C GLN A 61 8.72 -8.75 13.85
N ASN A 62 9.96 -9.25 13.74
CA ASN A 62 10.35 -10.67 13.75
C ASN A 62 9.87 -11.56 12.60
N ASP A 63 8.93 -11.10 11.77
CA ASP A 63 8.57 -11.74 10.51
C ASP A 63 8.85 -10.74 9.37
N ASP A 64 9.60 -11.16 8.35
CA ASP A 64 9.68 -10.37 7.11
C ASP A 64 8.27 -10.26 6.52
N LEU A 65 7.93 -9.09 5.97
CA LEU A 65 6.66 -8.91 5.27
C LEU A 65 6.59 -9.91 4.10
N THR A 66 5.66 -10.86 4.17
CA THR A 66 5.38 -11.80 3.08
C THR A 66 4.37 -11.20 2.11
N GLU A 67 4.30 -11.74 0.89
CA GLU A 67 3.33 -11.31 -0.12
C GLU A 67 1.87 -11.44 0.39
N GLU A 68 1.54 -12.54 1.06
CA GLU A 68 0.19 -12.75 1.61
C GLU A 68 -0.19 -11.71 2.67
N ILE A 69 0.76 -11.36 3.57
CA ILE A 69 0.55 -10.32 4.57
C ILE A 69 0.43 -8.95 3.89
N ALA A 70 1.29 -8.66 2.91
CA ALA A 70 1.27 -7.40 2.16
C ALA A 70 -0.07 -7.21 1.43
N ASN A 71 -0.55 -8.24 0.72
CA ASN A 71 -1.85 -8.23 0.05
C ASN A 71 -3.00 -8.00 1.05
N THR A 72 -2.92 -8.64 2.23
CA THR A 72 -3.93 -8.47 3.29
C THR A 72 -3.95 -7.05 3.84
N LEU A 73 -2.78 -6.48 4.16
CA LEU A 73 -2.65 -5.10 4.66
C LEU A 73 -3.11 -4.08 3.61
N PHE A 74 -2.75 -4.30 2.34
CA PHE A 74 -3.17 -3.45 1.24
C PHE A 74 -4.69 -3.50 1.02
N LYS A 75 -5.29 -4.69 1.03
CA LYS A 75 -6.76 -4.85 1.00
C LYS A 75 -7.43 -4.09 2.15
N GLY A 76 -6.85 -4.13 3.35
CA GLY A 76 -7.31 -3.34 4.50
C GLY A 76 -7.33 -1.84 4.22
N PHE A 77 -6.23 -1.29 3.69
CA PHE A 77 -6.16 0.11 3.26
C PHE A 77 -7.23 0.45 2.21
N LEU A 78 -7.40 -0.40 1.19
CA LEU A 78 -8.40 -0.16 0.13
C LEU A 78 -9.83 -0.11 0.69
N LEU A 79 -10.16 -0.97 1.65
CA LEU A 79 -11.46 -0.97 2.34
C LEU A 79 -11.64 0.29 3.20
N GLU A 80 -10.62 0.70 3.96
CA GLU A 80 -10.66 1.90 4.81
C GLU A 80 -10.91 3.19 4.02
N GLU A 81 -10.29 3.29 2.84
CA GLU A 81 -10.46 4.40 1.92
C GLU A 81 -11.72 4.28 1.06
N GLY A 82 -12.45 3.15 1.12
CA GLY A 82 -13.69 2.92 0.38
C GLY A 82 -13.47 2.70 -1.13
N LEU A 83 -12.28 2.23 -1.51
CA LEU A 83 -11.89 1.99 -2.90
C LEU A 83 -12.40 0.64 -3.44
N ILE A 84 -12.65 -0.30 -2.53
CA ILE A 84 -13.22 -1.63 -2.82
C ILE A 84 -14.40 -1.91 -1.88
N LYS A 85 -15.18 -2.95 -2.18
CA LYS A 85 -16.40 -3.34 -1.44
C LYS A 85 -16.28 -4.73 -0.82
#